data_AF-K3WCZ2-F1
#
_entry.id   AF-K3WCZ2-F1
#
_cell.length_a   1.000
_cell.length_b   1.000
_cell.length_c   1.000
_cell.angle_alpha   90.00
_cell.angle_beta   90.00
_cell.angle_gamma   90.00
#
_symmetry.space_group_name_H-M   'P 1'
#
loop_
_entity.id
_entity.type
_entity.pdbx_description
1 polymer ?
#
loop_
_entity_poly.entity_id
_entity_poly.type
_entity_poly.pdbx_seq_one_letter_code
_entity_poly.pdbx_strand_id
1 'polypeptide(L)'
;MSTSSSPKMLSSPTADLFAGSHCRRLLKVRHQEMNKMEIKTKTLCASLNYDITRFTVYKLQIQSTVRAAGGKGSWALEKRYSEFSFFRRDLLKMIREWEVQLGGSQKAETNEFVLVSNSLRNQITANFPRKHMRCDTEQIIKERLQGLQEFVRKLLDAYADISVYLYNTQENDSLSYSKLREVFLQLEEFLDVPDSQKEEERRQTDAIMALDDVDADEVASQKQTCCICLDDHNPADEHHHHHSNETDKMVKLPCNHQFHEDCIIDWFNASTTCPLCRRPAFKECARVFDFTMRELTEL
;
A
#
# COMPACT_ATOMS: atom_id res chain seq x y z
N MET A 1 -24.21 26.51 -36.81
CA MET A 1 -22.78 26.19 -36.65
C MET A 1 -22.50 26.23 -35.16
N SER A 2 -22.65 25.08 -34.51
CA SER A 2 -22.62 24.97 -33.04
C SER A 2 -21.24 24.47 -32.64
N THR A 3 -20.47 25.33 -31.97
CA THR A 3 -19.16 25.02 -31.43
C THR A 3 -19.30 24.11 -30.21
N SER A 4 -18.79 22.89 -30.31
CA SER A 4 -18.71 21.94 -29.20
C SER A 4 -17.40 22.15 -28.45
N SER A 5 -17.48 22.83 -27.32
CA SER A 5 -16.37 22.93 -26.37
C SER A 5 -16.32 21.63 -25.55
N SER A 6 -15.26 20.85 -25.73
CA SER A 6 -14.98 19.67 -24.91
C SER A 6 -14.64 20.08 -23.46
N PRO A 7 -15.14 19.37 -22.43
CA PRO A 7 -14.85 19.71 -21.04
C PRO A 7 -13.43 19.30 -20.67
N LYS A 8 -12.66 20.26 -20.13
CA LYS A 8 -11.37 20.01 -19.47
C LYS A 8 -11.56 18.99 -18.34
N MET A 9 -10.82 17.90 -18.39
CA MET A 9 -10.70 16.92 -17.30
C MET A 9 -10.14 17.64 -16.06
N LEU A 10 -10.95 17.77 -15.01
CA LEU A 10 -10.45 18.15 -13.69
C LEU A 10 -9.58 17.01 -13.17
N SER A 11 -8.33 17.32 -12.83
CA SER A 11 -7.42 16.43 -12.11
C SER A 11 -8.02 16.01 -10.76
N SER A 12 -7.89 14.72 -10.43
CA SER A 12 -8.33 14.17 -9.14
C SER A 12 -7.64 14.88 -7.96
N PRO A 13 -8.36 15.28 -6.89
CA PRO A 13 -7.78 15.90 -5.70
C PRO A 13 -6.79 15.02 -4.93
N THR A 14 -6.67 13.73 -5.27
CA THR A 14 -5.68 12.81 -4.70
C THR A 14 -4.27 12.99 -5.27
N ALA A 15 -4.12 13.63 -6.45
CA ALA A 15 -2.83 13.74 -7.13
C ALA A 15 -1.84 14.68 -6.42
N ASP A 16 -2.34 15.64 -5.64
CA ASP A 16 -1.50 16.61 -4.90
C ASP A 16 -1.00 16.07 -3.54
N LEU A 17 -1.66 15.04 -2.99
CA LEU A 17 -1.32 14.45 -1.69
C LEU A 17 0.05 13.77 -1.66
N PHE A 18 0.52 13.30 -2.82
CA PHE A 18 1.76 12.53 -2.99
C PHE A 18 2.71 13.22 -3.97
N ALA A 19 2.84 14.55 -3.86
CA ALA A 19 3.76 15.33 -4.67
C ALA A 19 5.23 14.87 -4.45
N GLY A 20 6.03 14.89 -5.52
CA GLY A 20 7.44 14.47 -5.52
C GLY A 20 7.68 13.14 -6.24
N SER A 21 8.85 13.01 -6.89
CA SER A 21 9.22 11.81 -7.66
C SER A 21 9.30 10.56 -6.77
N HIS A 22 9.91 10.67 -5.59
CA HIS A 22 10.01 9.55 -4.64
C HIS A 22 8.66 9.11 -4.08
N CYS A 23 7.76 10.02 -3.71
CA CYS A 23 6.42 9.68 -3.23
C CYS A 23 5.60 8.94 -4.28
N ARG A 24 5.64 9.41 -5.54
CA ARG A 24 4.98 8.74 -6.66
C ARG A 24 5.54 7.34 -6.89
N ARG A 25 6.86 7.16 -6.82
CA ARG A 25 7.49 5.84 -6.90
C ARG A 25 7.04 4.92 -5.79
N LEU A 26 7.08 5.38 -4.53
CA LEU A 26 6.66 4.59 -3.37
C LEU A 26 5.20 4.15 -3.49
N LEU A 27 4.30 5.06 -3.87
CA LEU A 27 2.89 4.73 -4.08
C LEU A 27 2.72 3.70 -5.22
N LYS A 28 3.43 3.90 -6.34
CA LYS A 28 3.43 2.97 -7.47
C LYS A 28 3.90 1.57 -7.05
N VAL A 29 5.01 1.48 -6.33
CA VAL A 29 5.57 0.22 -5.82
C VAL A 29 4.56 -0.47 -4.91
N ARG A 30 4.00 0.25 -3.94
CA ARG A 30 3.03 -0.30 -2.99
C ARG A 30 1.77 -0.82 -3.67
N HIS A 31 1.23 -0.08 -4.63
CA HIS A 31 0.06 -0.53 -5.41
C HIS A 31 0.37 -1.75 -6.26
N GLN A 32 1.55 -1.80 -6.90
CA GLN A 32 1.98 -3.00 -7.62
C GLN A 32 2.11 -4.22 -6.69
N GLU A 33 2.67 -4.05 -5.48
CA GLU A 33 2.72 -5.10 -4.47
C GLU A 33 1.32 -5.57 -4.06
N MET A 34 0.41 -4.63 -3.73
CA MET A 34 -0.97 -4.95 -3.34
C MET A 34 -1.72 -5.69 -4.45
N ASN A 35 -1.54 -5.27 -5.71
CA ASN A 35 -2.12 -5.95 -6.88
C ASN A 35 -1.58 -7.38 -7.06
N LYS A 36 -0.34 -7.63 -6.62
CA LYS A 36 0.32 -8.94 -6.64
C LYS A 36 0.02 -9.76 -5.37
N MET A 37 -0.74 -9.24 -4.41
CA MET A 37 -1.16 -9.99 -3.21
C MET A 37 -2.45 -10.79 -3.44
N GLU A 38 -2.39 -12.07 -3.11
CA GLU A 38 -3.52 -12.99 -3.13
C GLU A 38 -4.03 -13.22 -1.70
N ILE A 39 -5.36 -13.23 -1.53
CA ILE A 39 -6.02 -13.56 -0.26
C ILE A 39 -6.83 -14.83 -0.46
N LYS A 40 -6.37 -15.96 0.09
CA LYS A 40 -7.11 -17.23 0.07
C LYS A 40 -7.91 -17.37 1.34
N THR A 41 -9.19 -17.70 1.22
CA THR A 41 -10.08 -17.78 2.38
C THR A 41 -10.48 -19.22 2.69
N LYS A 42 -10.56 -19.54 3.99
CA LYS A 42 -11.12 -20.80 4.49
C LYS A 42 -11.83 -20.57 5.82
N THR A 43 -12.73 -21.46 6.18
CA THR A 43 -13.38 -21.44 7.49
C THR A 43 -12.82 -22.50 8.40
N LEU A 44 -12.81 -22.18 9.69
CA LEU A 44 -12.52 -23.09 10.79
C LEU A 44 -13.72 -23.09 11.72
N CYS A 45 -14.08 -24.27 12.24
CA CYS A 45 -15.08 -24.37 13.30
C CYS A 45 -14.35 -24.40 14.64
N ALA A 46 -14.69 -23.46 15.51
CA ALA A 46 -14.18 -23.41 16.87
C ALA A 46 -15.32 -23.61 17.88
N SER A 47 -14.98 -24.18 19.04
CA SER A 47 -15.88 -24.39 20.16
C SER A 47 -15.21 -23.89 21.44
N LEU A 48 -15.98 -23.29 22.34
CA LEU A 48 -15.48 -22.94 23.67
C LEU A 48 -15.39 -24.21 24.52
N ASN A 49 -14.31 -24.38 25.28
CA ASN A 49 -13.99 -25.62 26.02
C ASN A 49 -15.08 -26.08 27.02
N TYR A 50 -16.03 -25.21 27.37
CA TYR A 50 -17.10 -25.50 28.34
C TYR A 50 -18.53 -25.32 27.78
N ASP A 51 -18.68 -24.88 26.52
CA ASP A 51 -19.97 -24.66 25.88
C ASP A 51 -20.12 -25.48 24.59
N ILE A 52 -21.34 -25.96 24.30
CA ILE A 52 -21.69 -26.59 23.01
C ILE A 52 -21.73 -25.53 21.87
N THR A 53 -21.57 -24.25 22.21
CA THR A 53 -21.64 -23.13 21.28
C THR A 53 -20.46 -23.16 20.30
N ARG A 54 -20.74 -23.61 19.07
CA ARG A 54 -19.81 -23.56 17.95
C ARG A 54 -19.91 -22.22 17.24
N PHE A 55 -18.78 -21.70 16.79
CA PHE A 55 -18.72 -20.50 15.97
C PHE A 55 -17.73 -20.67 14.82
N THR A 56 -17.94 -19.86 13.77
CA THR A 56 -17.09 -19.84 12.58
C THR A 56 -15.96 -18.83 12.77
N VAL A 57 -14.74 -19.29 12.55
CA VAL A 57 -13.55 -18.44 12.39
C VAL A 57 -13.20 -18.39 10.90
N TYR A 58 -12.93 -17.19 10.40
CA TYR A 58 -12.53 -16.96 9.02
C TYR A 58 -11.01 -16.80 8.99
N LYS A 59 -10.35 -17.69 8.25
CA LYS A 59 -8.92 -17.64 8.02
C LYS A 59 -8.66 -17.10 6.62
N LEU A 60 -8.03 -15.93 6.54
CA LEU A 60 -7.62 -15.28 5.31
C LEU A 60 -6.10 -15.36 5.21
N GLN A 61 -5.62 -16.24 4.34
CA GLN A 61 -4.20 -16.41 4.05
C GLN A 61 -3.79 -15.34 3.03
N ILE A 62 -2.96 -14.39 3.45
CA ILE A 62 -2.47 -13.29 2.64
C ILE A 62 -1.06 -13.64 2.17
N GLN A 63 -0.80 -13.58 0.87
CA GLN A 63 0.50 -13.95 0.30
C GLN A 63 0.84 -13.12 -0.94
N SER A 64 2.11 -12.75 -1.09
CA SER A 64 2.63 -12.18 -2.34
C SER A 64 2.83 -13.27 -3.39
N THR A 65 2.29 -13.07 -4.59
CA THR A 65 2.48 -14.00 -5.72
C THR A 65 3.93 -14.01 -6.24
N VAL A 66 4.70 -12.94 -6.00
CA VAL A 66 6.11 -12.82 -6.42
C VAL A 66 7.04 -13.50 -5.42
N ARG A 67 6.76 -13.37 -4.11
CA ARG A 67 7.60 -13.91 -3.02
C ARG A 67 7.21 -15.33 -2.58
N ALA A 68 6.11 -15.88 -3.14
CA ALA A 68 5.56 -17.19 -2.79
C ALA A 68 6.57 -18.36 -2.90
N ALA A 69 7.57 -18.26 -3.77
CA ALA A 69 8.53 -19.34 -4.05
C ALA A 69 9.46 -19.73 -2.87
N GLY A 70 9.42 -19.03 -1.73
CA GLY A 70 10.26 -19.32 -0.57
C GLY A 70 9.54 -19.41 0.78
N GLY A 71 8.20 -19.38 0.82
CA GLY A 71 7.42 -19.34 2.07
C GLY A 71 7.59 -18.06 2.91
N LYS A 72 8.39 -17.10 2.41
CA LYS A 72 8.58 -15.76 3.00
C LYS A 72 7.57 -14.80 2.36
N GLY A 73 6.89 -13.98 3.16
CA GLY A 73 5.89 -13.02 2.67
C GLY A 73 4.46 -13.58 2.57
N SER A 74 4.12 -14.55 3.42
CA SER A 74 2.73 -14.97 3.64
C SER A 74 2.39 -14.99 5.12
N TRP A 75 1.20 -14.54 5.48
CA TRP A 75 0.65 -14.66 6.84
C TRP A 75 -0.84 -14.98 6.79
N ALA A 76 -1.44 -15.23 7.96
CA ALA A 76 -2.85 -15.56 8.05
C ALA A 76 -3.54 -14.66 9.07
N LEU A 77 -4.64 -14.07 8.64
CA LEU A 77 -5.56 -13.33 9.47
C LEU A 77 -6.69 -14.28 9.91
N GLU A 78 -6.78 -14.59 11.19
CA GLU A 78 -7.75 -15.53 11.76
C GLU A 78 -8.68 -14.84 12.74
N LYS A 79 -9.89 -14.47 12.27
CA LYS A 79 -10.84 -13.72 13.11
C LYS A 79 -12.28 -14.21 12.88
N ARG A 80 -13.14 -14.07 13.88
CA ARG A 80 -14.60 -14.32 13.76
C ARG A 80 -15.29 -13.09 13.18
N TYR A 81 -16.46 -13.28 12.54
CA TYR A 81 -17.21 -12.19 11.90
C TYR A 81 -17.43 -10.96 12.81
N SER A 82 -17.70 -11.18 14.11
CA SER A 82 -17.93 -10.08 15.04
C SER A 82 -16.72 -9.18 15.22
N GLU A 83 -15.49 -9.70 15.13
CA GLU A 83 -14.27 -8.89 15.24
C GLU A 83 -14.15 -7.94 14.05
N PHE A 84 -14.36 -8.41 12.82
CA PHE A 84 -14.46 -7.55 11.63
C PHE A 84 -15.55 -6.49 11.78
N SER A 85 -16.72 -6.90 12.28
CA SER A 85 -17.85 -5.99 12.47
C SER A 85 -17.56 -4.92 13.52
N PHE A 86 -16.86 -5.26 14.61
CA PHE A 86 -16.49 -4.31 15.65
C PHE A 86 -15.41 -3.37 15.15
N PHE A 87 -14.35 -3.89 14.53
CA PHE A 87 -13.29 -3.08 13.94
C PHE A 87 -13.83 -2.06 12.93
N ARG A 88 -14.68 -2.50 11.99
CA ARG A 88 -15.33 -1.60 11.02
C ARG A 88 -16.14 -0.51 11.71
N ARG A 89 -16.91 -0.84 12.74
CA ARG A 89 -17.73 0.12 13.49
C ARG A 89 -16.84 1.15 14.17
N ASP A 90 -15.79 0.71 14.84
CA ASP A 90 -14.91 1.55 15.65
C ASP A 90 -14.08 2.46 14.75
N LEU A 91 -13.56 1.93 13.63
CA LEU A 91 -12.90 2.73 12.59
C LEU A 91 -13.83 3.81 12.00
N LEU A 92 -15.06 3.46 11.59
CA LEU A 92 -16.02 4.46 11.09
C LEU A 92 -16.48 5.45 12.17
N LYS A 93 -16.39 5.09 13.46
CA LYS A 93 -16.64 6.02 14.56
C LYS A 93 -15.49 7.02 14.68
N MET A 94 -14.23 6.56 14.69
CA MET A 94 -13.05 7.42 14.72
C MET A 94 -13.04 8.44 13.57
N ILE A 95 -13.29 7.99 12.33
CA ILE A 95 -13.29 8.89 11.17
C ILE A 95 -14.42 9.93 11.27
N ARG A 96 -15.59 9.56 11.82
CA ARG A 96 -16.71 10.51 12.04
C ARG A 96 -16.40 11.53 13.12
N GLU A 97 -15.82 11.10 14.24
CA GLU A 97 -15.43 11.99 15.33
C GLU A 97 -14.34 12.96 14.88
N TRP A 98 -13.38 12.50 14.07
CA TRP A 98 -12.38 13.36 13.45
C TRP A 98 -13.02 14.40 12.52
N GLU A 99 -13.98 14.00 11.66
CA GLU A 99 -14.69 14.93 10.77
C GLU A 99 -15.41 16.04 11.54
N VAL A 100 -16.09 15.68 12.64
CA VAL A 100 -16.81 16.64 13.49
C VAL A 100 -15.84 17.63 14.14
N GLN A 101 -14.65 17.16 14.55
CA GLN A 101 -13.65 18.02 15.19
C GLN A 101 -12.98 19.00 14.23
N LEU A 102 -12.80 18.66 12.95
CA LEU A 102 -12.25 19.58 11.94
C LEU A 102 -13.27 20.66 11.53
N GLY A 103 -14.56 20.33 11.49
CA GLY A 103 -15.59 21.25 10.98
C GLY A 103 -15.57 21.39 9.44
N GLY A 104 -16.54 22.15 8.91
CA GLY A 104 -16.95 22.10 7.50
C GLY A 104 -15.84 22.36 6.48
N SER A 105 -15.19 23.53 6.52
CA SER A 105 -14.21 23.94 5.49
C SER A 105 -12.85 23.25 5.66
N GLN A 106 -12.41 23.00 6.90
CA GLN A 106 -11.07 22.45 7.18
C GLN A 106 -10.90 20.99 6.76
N LYS A 107 -12.00 20.23 6.62
CA LYS A 107 -11.92 18.81 6.21
C LYS A 107 -11.46 18.61 4.78
N ALA A 108 -11.67 19.60 3.90
CA ALA A 108 -11.19 19.54 2.51
C ALA A 108 -9.73 20.01 2.37
N GLU A 109 -9.23 20.73 3.37
CA GLU A 109 -7.87 21.29 3.40
C GLU A 109 -6.88 20.37 4.15
N THR A 110 -7.39 19.46 4.98
CA THR A 110 -6.56 18.53 5.76
C THR A 110 -6.26 17.27 4.97
N ASN A 111 -5.05 17.19 4.42
CA ASN A 111 -4.58 16.08 3.61
C ASN A 111 -4.73 14.71 4.30
N GLU A 112 -4.40 14.61 5.59
CA GLU A 112 -4.50 13.38 6.38
C GLU A 112 -5.93 12.86 6.46
N PHE A 113 -6.89 13.76 6.67
CA PHE A 113 -8.30 13.41 6.74
C PHE A 113 -8.85 13.02 5.36
N VAL A 114 -8.48 13.76 4.31
CA VAL A 114 -8.87 13.44 2.93
C VAL A 114 -8.38 12.05 2.53
N LEU A 115 -7.13 11.70 2.88
CA LEU A 115 -6.56 10.38 2.66
C LEU A 115 -7.39 9.28 3.33
N VAL A 116 -7.61 9.39 4.65
CA VAL A 116 -8.39 8.40 5.43
C VAL A 116 -9.83 8.29 4.93
N SER A 117 -10.47 9.41 4.61
CA SER A 117 -11.84 9.41 4.10
C SER A 117 -11.95 8.68 2.76
N ASN A 118 -11.01 8.92 1.84
CA ASN A 118 -11.01 8.31 0.52
C ASN A 118 -10.63 6.83 0.57
N SER A 119 -9.54 6.48 1.28
CA SER A 119 -9.01 5.12 1.31
C SER A 119 -9.80 4.19 2.23
N LEU A 120 -10.37 4.68 3.34
CA LEU A 120 -11.11 3.85 4.29
C LEU A 120 -12.62 4.07 4.25
N ARG A 121 -13.11 5.27 4.60
CA ARG A 121 -14.55 5.49 4.87
C ARG A 121 -15.44 5.00 3.73
N ASN A 122 -15.13 5.38 2.50
CA ASN A 122 -15.94 5.00 1.34
C ASN A 122 -15.79 3.51 1.00
N GLN A 123 -14.55 2.99 1.05
CA GLN A 123 -14.22 1.65 0.62
C GLN A 123 -14.74 0.56 1.58
N ILE A 124 -14.63 0.79 2.89
CA ILE A 124 -15.02 -0.20 3.92
C ILE A 124 -16.51 -0.15 4.25
N THR A 125 -17.20 0.92 3.82
CA THR A 125 -18.65 1.03 3.99
C THR A 125 -19.37 0.16 2.97
N ALA A 126 -18.88 0.12 1.74
CA ALA A 126 -19.42 -0.70 0.65
C ALA A 126 -19.23 -2.20 0.91
N ASN A 127 -20.20 -3.01 0.49
CA ASN A 127 -20.11 -4.47 0.40
C ASN A 127 -19.73 -5.26 1.68
N PHE A 128 -19.83 -4.67 2.87
CA PHE A 128 -19.61 -5.41 4.11
C PHE A 128 -20.77 -6.40 4.39
N PRO A 129 -20.49 -7.69 4.67
CA PRO A 129 -21.52 -8.70 4.92
C PRO A 129 -22.46 -8.32 6.05
N ARG A 130 -23.73 -8.73 5.96
CA ARG A 130 -24.72 -8.36 6.99
C ARG A 130 -24.59 -9.22 8.25
N LYS A 131 -24.99 -8.64 9.38
CA LYS A 131 -25.10 -9.38 10.64
C LYS A 131 -26.33 -10.29 10.59
N HIS A 132 -26.14 -11.56 10.90
CA HIS A 132 -27.22 -12.53 11.05
C HIS A 132 -27.37 -12.93 12.52
N MET A 133 -28.60 -12.95 13.04
CA MET A 133 -28.92 -13.36 14.42
C MET A 133 -29.31 -14.85 14.48
N ARG A 134 -28.50 -15.71 13.84
CA ARG A 134 -28.71 -17.17 13.78
C ARG A 134 -27.36 -17.86 13.57
N CYS A 135 -27.33 -19.19 13.72
CA CYS A 135 -26.16 -20.00 13.37
C CYS A 135 -25.79 -19.83 11.90
N ASP A 136 -24.50 -19.93 11.62
CA ASP A 136 -23.97 -19.78 10.27
C ASP A 136 -24.41 -20.96 9.39
N THR A 137 -25.11 -20.65 8.30
CA THR A 137 -25.41 -21.61 7.22
C THR A 137 -24.32 -21.53 6.16
N GLU A 138 -24.21 -22.53 5.28
CA GLU A 138 -23.25 -22.52 4.18
C GLU A 138 -23.39 -21.28 3.29
N GLN A 139 -24.62 -20.81 3.06
CA GLN A 139 -24.88 -19.58 2.30
C GLN A 139 -24.34 -18.33 3.01
N ILE A 140 -24.54 -18.22 4.32
CA ILE A 140 -24.00 -17.11 5.14
C ILE A 140 -22.48 -17.15 5.15
N ILE A 141 -21.90 -18.35 5.24
CA ILE A 141 -20.44 -18.53 5.20
C ILE A 141 -19.89 -18.07 3.86
N LYS A 142 -20.51 -18.45 2.74
CA LYS A 142 -20.07 -18.05 1.40
C LYS A 142 -20.17 -16.53 1.19
N GLU A 143 -21.28 -15.90 1.59
CA GLU A 143 -21.46 -14.44 1.56
C GLU A 143 -20.34 -13.75 2.36
N ARG A 144 -20.11 -14.20 3.60
CA ARG A 144 -19.09 -13.61 4.47
C ARG A 144 -17.67 -13.83 3.95
N LEU A 145 -17.35 -15.00 3.41
CA LEU A 145 -16.02 -15.24 2.83
C LEU A 145 -15.70 -14.23 1.73
N GLN A 146 -16.65 -13.97 0.83
CA GLN A 146 -16.47 -12.99 -0.24
C GLN A 146 -16.34 -11.57 0.32
N GLY A 147 -17.31 -11.11 1.13
CA GLY A 147 -17.30 -9.72 1.58
C GLY A 147 -16.20 -9.42 2.61
N LEU A 148 -15.77 -10.38 3.43
CA LEU A 148 -14.62 -10.20 4.32
C LEU A 148 -13.30 -10.19 3.54
N GLN A 149 -13.18 -10.98 2.46
CA GLN A 149 -12.02 -10.93 1.58
C GLN A 149 -11.89 -9.58 0.88
N GLU A 150 -12.99 -9.05 0.35
CA GLU A 150 -13.04 -7.71 -0.25
C GLU A 150 -12.70 -6.62 0.79
N PHE A 151 -13.29 -6.71 1.98
CA PHE A 151 -13.01 -5.79 3.09
C PHE A 151 -11.53 -5.77 3.47
N VAL A 152 -10.90 -6.93 3.68
CA VAL A 152 -9.47 -7.01 4.04
C VAL A 152 -8.59 -6.47 2.91
N ARG A 153 -8.94 -6.70 1.64
CA ARG A 153 -8.20 -6.10 0.52
C ARG A 153 -8.23 -4.57 0.56
N LYS A 154 -9.38 -3.97 0.85
CA LYS A 154 -9.50 -2.51 1.01
C LYS A 154 -8.71 -1.97 2.20
N LEU A 155 -8.61 -2.73 3.29
CA LEU A 155 -7.76 -2.36 4.43
C LEU A 155 -6.28 -2.41 4.08
N LEU A 156 -5.84 -3.41 3.30
CA LEU A 156 -4.46 -3.52 2.82
C LEU A 156 -4.10 -2.36 1.86
N ASP A 157 -5.01 -2.01 0.93
CA ASP A 157 -4.84 -0.85 0.04
C ASP A 157 -4.67 0.44 0.86
N ALA A 158 -5.52 0.64 1.87
CA ALA A 158 -5.43 1.82 2.73
C ALA A 158 -4.18 1.82 3.63
N TYR A 159 -3.78 0.65 4.15
CA TYR A 159 -2.54 0.51 4.92
C TYR A 159 -1.32 0.90 4.05
N ALA A 160 -1.28 0.45 2.80
CA ALA A 160 -0.25 0.82 1.84
C ALA A 160 -0.21 2.35 1.60
N ASP A 161 -1.36 2.97 1.29
CA ASP A 161 -1.44 4.43 1.05
C ASP A 161 -0.98 5.25 2.27
N ILE A 162 -1.48 4.89 3.45
CA ILE A 162 -1.19 5.61 4.70
C ILE A 162 0.29 5.43 5.08
N SER A 163 0.87 4.25 4.88
CA SER A 163 2.30 4.00 5.14
C SER A 163 3.20 4.93 4.33
N VAL A 164 2.89 5.12 3.04
CA VAL A 164 3.66 6.03 2.14
C VAL A 164 3.50 7.47 2.59
N TYR A 165 2.27 7.88 2.94
CA TYR A 165 2.01 9.23 3.39
C TYR A 165 2.76 9.57 4.68
N LEU A 166 2.69 8.70 5.68
CA LEU A 166 3.40 8.87 6.96
C LEU A 166 4.91 8.89 6.75
N TYR A 167 5.42 8.06 5.84
CA TYR A 167 6.84 8.08 5.48
C TYR A 167 7.27 9.40 4.83
N ASN A 168 6.41 10.08 4.09
CA ASN A 168 6.74 11.37 3.48
C ASN A 168 6.65 12.54 4.47
N THR A 169 5.84 12.41 5.53
CA THR A 169 5.47 13.52 6.43
C THR A 169 6.08 13.39 7.84
N GLN A 170 7.20 12.67 7.99
CA GLN A 170 7.82 12.20 9.26
C GLN A 170 8.07 13.26 10.36
N GLU A 171 7.99 14.55 10.03
CA GLU A 171 8.26 15.69 10.92
C GLU A 171 7.01 16.53 11.25
N ASN A 172 5.80 16.02 10.94
CA ASN A 172 4.55 16.75 11.19
C ASN A 172 3.96 16.42 12.57
N ASP A 173 3.99 17.37 13.49
CA ASP A 173 3.39 17.24 14.84
C ASP A 173 1.92 17.70 14.92
N SER A 174 1.21 17.78 13.79
CA SER A 174 -0.19 18.18 13.82
C SER A 174 -1.10 17.14 14.48
N LEU A 175 -2.22 17.62 15.05
CA LEU A 175 -3.29 16.76 15.58
C LEU A 175 -3.87 15.81 14.50
N SER A 176 -3.88 16.24 13.24
CA SER A 176 -4.35 15.42 12.12
C SER A 176 -3.37 14.28 11.82
N TYR A 177 -2.07 14.55 11.89
CA TYR A 177 -1.04 13.53 11.74
C TYR A 177 -1.09 12.50 12.88
N SER A 178 -1.24 12.93 14.13
CA SER A 178 -1.34 12.00 15.26
C SER A 178 -2.55 11.07 15.16
N LYS A 179 -3.71 11.57 14.71
CA LYS A 179 -4.89 10.75 14.41
C LYS A 179 -4.69 9.80 13.24
N LEU A 180 -4.01 10.24 12.17
CA LEU A 180 -3.65 9.37 11.06
C LEU A 180 -2.78 8.20 11.54
N ARG A 181 -1.81 8.48 12.41
CA ARG A 181 -0.96 7.47 13.04
C ARG A 181 -1.78 6.50 13.90
N GLU A 182 -2.73 7.00 14.69
CA GLU A 182 -3.63 6.14 15.48
C GLU A 182 -4.42 5.18 14.57
N VAL A 183 -5.00 5.68 13.47
CA VAL A 183 -5.69 4.86 12.48
C VAL A 183 -4.75 3.81 11.87
N PHE A 184 -3.52 4.20 11.53
CA PHE A 184 -2.52 3.27 10.98
C PHE A 184 -2.19 2.13 11.95
N LEU A 185 -1.96 2.43 13.23
CA LEU A 185 -1.68 1.42 14.25
C LEU A 185 -2.87 0.45 14.44
N GLN A 186 -4.09 0.97 14.43
CA GLN A 186 -5.30 0.14 14.49
C GLN A 186 -5.46 -0.77 13.27
N LEU A 187 -5.08 -0.32 12.06
CA LEU A 187 -5.04 -1.16 10.87
C LEU A 187 -3.98 -2.25 11.00
N GLU A 188 -2.76 -1.89 11.43
CA GLU A 188 -1.64 -2.82 11.57
C GLU A 188 -1.97 -3.94 12.57
N GLU A 189 -2.49 -3.58 13.74
CA GLU A 189 -2.93 -4.51 14.78
C GLU A 189 -4.06 -5.40 14.26
N PHE A 190 -5.07 -4.83 13.60
CA PHE A 190 -6.19 -5.62 13.09
C PHE A 190 -5.80 -6.59 11.97
N LEU A 191 -4.86 -6.21 11.09
CA LEU A 191 -4.41 -7.03 9.96
C LEU A 191 -3.38 -8.10 10.37
N ASP A 192 -2.98 -8.13 11.65
CA ASP A 192 -1.94 -9.01 12.19
C ASP A 192 -0.66 -8.96 11.33
N VAL A 193 -0.24 -7.75 10.90
CA VAL A 193 0.92 -7.58 10.00
C VAL A 193 2.21 -8.02 10.71
N PRO A 194 2.93 -9.04 10.22
CA PRO A 194 4.10 -9.56 10.91
C PRO A 194 5.32 -8.66 10.72
N ASP A 195 6.22 -8.64 11.71
CA ASP A 195 7.43 -7.79 11.67
C ASP A 195 8.32 -8.08 10.45
N SER A 196 8.37 -9.32 9.99
CA SER A 196 9.09 -9.67 8.75
C SER A 196 8.55 -8.96 7.51
N GLN A 197 7.23 -8.71 7.48
CA GLN A 197 6.59 -7.98 6.38
C GLN A 197 6.87 -6.48 6.51
N LYS A 198 6.80 -5.92 7.73
CA LYS A 198 7.15 -4.52 8.00
C LYS A 198 8.61 -4.22 7.63
N GLU A 199 9.52 -5.14 7.93
CA GLU A 199 10.93 -5.01 7.59
C GLU A 199 11.18 -5.08 6.08
N GLU A 200 10.44 -5.93 5.36
CA GLU A 200 10.50 -5.96 3.90
C GLU A 200 10.01 -4.65 3.29
N GLU A 201 8.88 -4.12 3.78
CA GLU A 201 8.34 -2.84 3.37
C GLU A 201 9.34 -1.71 3.61
N ARG A 202 9.98 -1.67 4.79
CA ARG A 202 11.03 -0.70 5.13
C ARG A 202 12.19 -0.76 4.14
N ARG A 203 12.77 -1.95 3.93
CA ARG A 203 13.91 -2.12 3.02
C ARG A 203 13.58 -1.71 1.59
N GLN A 204 12.35 -1.99 1.14
CA GLN A 204 11.92 -1.58 -0.18
C GLN A 204 11.70 -0.06 -0.25
N THR A 205 11.14 0.56 0.79
CA THR A 205 11.04 2.03 0.88
C THR A 205 12.43 2.66 0.77
N ASP A 206 13.40 2.18 1.53
CA ASP A 206 14.77 2.71 1.51
C ASP A 206 15.43 2.54 0.13
N ALA A 207 15.20 1.42 -0.54
CA ALA A 207 15.68 1.18 -1.90
C ALA A 207 15.10 2.17 -2.92
N ILE A 208 13.79 2.47 -2.81
CA ILE A 208 13.12 3.44 -3.69
C ILE A 208 13.57 4.86 -3.42
N MET A 209 13.77 5.21 -2.15
CA MET A 209 14.27 6.54 -1.76
C MET A 209 15.72 6.77 -2.20
N ALA A 210 16.48 5.71 -2.45
CA ALA A 210 17.83 5.77 -2.99
C ALA A 210 17.89 5.89 -4.52
N LEU A 211 16.75 5.88 -5.23
CA LEU A 211 16.69 6.09 -6.68
C LEU A 211 16.78 7.58 -7.01
N ASP A 212 17.72 7.91 -7.89
CA ASP A 212 17.87 9.25 -8.44
C ASP A 212 17.42 9.30 -9.91
N ASP A 213 16.88 10.45 -10.31
CA ASP A 213 16.56 10.73 -11.71
C ASP A 213 17.86 10.83 -12.52
N VAL A 214 17.87 10.29 -13.74
CA VAL A 214 18.96 10.55 -14.69
C VAL A 214 18.59 11.81 -15.48
N ASP A 215 19.48 12.81 -15.45
CA ASP A 215 19.28 14.05 -16.18
C ASP A 215 19.28 13.81 -17.70
N ALA A 216 18.44 14.52 -18.44
CA ALA A 216 18.30 14.36 -19.89
C ALA A 216 19.64 14.51 -20.64
N ASP A 217 20.55 15.33 -20.12
CA ASP A 217 21.88 15.56 -20.69
C ASP A 217 22.85 14.38 -20.46
N GLU A 218 22.68 13.62 -19.36
CA GLU A 218 23.43 12.38 -19.09
C GLU A 218 22.95 11.23 -20.01
N VAL A 219 21.64 11.16 -20.28
CA VAL A 219 21.03 10.15 -21.17
C VAL A 219 21.54 10.31 -22.61
N ALA A 220 21.68 11.54 -23.11
CA ALA A 220 22.19 11.81 -24.46
C ALA A 220 23.67 11.41 -24.64
N SER A 221 24.43 11.37 -23.55
CA SER A 221 25.88 11.13 -23.56
C SER A 221 26.25 9.66 -23.35
N GLN A 222 25.36 8.85 -22.76
CA GLN A 222 25.59 7.43 -22.48
C GLN A 222 24.42 6.59 -22.99
N LYS A 223 24.63 5.85 -24.09
CA LYS A 223 23.71 4.79 -24.55
C LYS A 223 23.75 3.61 -23.57
N GLN A 224 23.15 3.77 -22.39
CA GLN A 224 23.01 2.70 -21.40
C GLN A 224 21.69 1.97 -21.63
N THR A 225 21.81 0.71 -22.06
CA THR A 225 20.70 -0.20 -22.33
C THR A 225 20.19 -0.77 -21.00
N CYS A 226 18.88 -0.76 -20.74
CA CYS A 226 18.35 -1.30 -19.50
C CYS A 226 18.56 -2.82 -19.46
N CYS A 227 19.41 -3.34 -18.57
CA CYS A 227 19.75 -4.78 -18.57
C CYS A 227 18.62 -5.70 -18.09
N ILE A 228 17.51 -5.14 -17.61
CA ILE A 228 16.36 -5.90 -17.10
C ILE A 228 15.43 -6.28 -18.27
N CYS A 229 15.08 -5.32 -19.14
CA CYS A 229 14.25 -5.57 -20.32
C CYS A 229 15.05 -5.80 -21.60
N LEU A 230 16.33 -5.43 -21.61
CA LEU A 230 17.24 -5.52 -22.77
C LEU A 230 16.81 -4.64 -23.96
N ASP A 231 15.93 -3.66 -23.74
CA ASP A 231 15.50 -2.72 -24.78
C ASP A 231 16.41 -1.48 -24.84
N ASP A 232 16.79 -1.12 -26.06
CA ASP A 232 17.62 0.02 -26.41
C ASP A 232 16.72 1.16 -26.87
N HIS A 233 16.22 1.99 -25.96
CA HIS A 233 15.46 3.16 -26.34
C HIS A 233 16.41 4.27 -26.82
N ASN A 234 16.60 4.35 -28.14
CA ASN A 234 17.10 5.56 -28.80
C ASN A 234 15.92 6.52 -28.96
N PRO A 235 15.90 7.70 -28.29
CA PRO A 235 14.79 8.66 -28.40
C PRO A 235 14.59 9.25 -29.82
N ALA A 236 15.44 8.87 -30.79
CA ALA A 236 15.36 9.27 -32.18
C ALA A 236 14.76 8.20 -33.14
N ASP A 237 14.47 6.99 -32.68
CA ASP A 237 13.96 5.92 -33.55
C ASP A 237 12.42 5.79 -33.46
N GLU A 238 11.71 6.44 -34.38
CA GLU A 238 10.24 6.39 -34.53
C GLU A 238 9.67 5.03 -34.99
N HIS A 239 10.49 3.97 -35.07
CA HIS A 239 10.16 2.73 -35.78
C HIS A 239 10.22 1.42 -34.97
N HIS A 240 10.34 1.46 -33.63
CA HIS A 240 10.25 0.26 -32.80
C HIS A 240 8.99 0.24 -31.92
N HIS A 241 8.38 -0.95 -31.85
CA HIS A 241 7.04 -1.23 -31.39
C HIS A 241 6.69 -0.67 -29.99
N HIS A 242 5.79 0.30 -29.98
CA HIS A 242 4.65 0.43 -29.06
C HIS A 242 4.87 0.06 -27.58
N HIS A 243 5.54 0.93 -26.83
CA HIS A 243 5.18 1.15 -25.43
C HIS A 243 5.21 2.65 -25.08
N SER A 244 4.36 3.43 -25.76
CA SER A 244 4.04 4.78 -25.32
C SER A 244 3.38 4.73 -23.93
N ASN A 245 4.09 5.14 -22.87
CA ASN A 245 3.55 5.74 -21.63
C ASN A 245 4.59 5.69 -20.51
N GLU A 246 5.14 6.81 -20.03
CA GLU A 246 5.86 7.00 -18.74
C GLU A 246 7.00 6.01 -18.35
N THR A 247 7.19 4.90 -19.06
CA THR A 247 8.11 3.77 -18.81
C THR A 247 9.54 4.08 -19.23
N ASP A 248 9.73 5.15 -20.01
CA ASP A 248 11.03 5.57 -20.55
C ASP A 248 11.86 6.36 -19.54
N LYS A 249 11.33 6.62 -18.33
CA LYS A 249 12.08 7.34 -17.32
C LYS A 249 13.22 6.48 -16.79
N MET A 250 14.45 6.88 -17.08
CA MET A 250 15.66 6.27 -16.53
C MET A 250 15.93 6.78 -15.11
N VAL A 251 16.33 5.85 -14.24
CA VAL A 251 16.77 6.13 -12.87
C VAL A 251 18.10 5.46 -12.60
N LYS A 252 18.89 6.04 -11.69
CA LYS A 252 20.17 5.48 -11.26
C LYS A 252 20.14 5.10 -9.78
N LEU A 253 20.83 4.01 -9.48
CA LEU A 253 21.13 3.59 -8.10
C LEU A 253 22.38 4.32 -7.59
N PRO A 254 22.66 4.31 -6.26
CA PRO A 254 23.90 4.88 -5.70
C PRO A 254 25.19 4.24 -6.23
N CYS A 255 25.09 3.07 -6.87
CA CYS A 255 26.19 2.42 -7.58
C CYS A 255 26.40 2.94 -9.02
N ASN A 256 25.64 3.96 -9.44
CA ASN A 256 25.61 4.60 -10.77
C ASN A 256 25.11 3.73 -11.93
N HIS A 257 24.52 2.56 -11.65
CA HIS A 257 23.88 1.75 -12.70
C HIS A 257 22.48 2.29 -12.98
N GLN A 258 22.11 2.34 -14.26
CA GLN A 258 20.87 2.92 -14.75
C GLN A 258 19.88 1.85 -15.23
N PHE A 259 18.60 2.08 -14.99
CA PHE A 259 17.50 1.19 -15.38
C PHE A 259 16.25 2.03 -15.69
N HIS A 260 15.32 1.49 -16.47
CA HIS A 260 13.97 2.03 -16.51
C HIS A 260 13.35 1.97 -15.11
N GLU A 261 12.67 3.03 -14.70
CA GLU A 261 12.02 3.14 -13.39
C GLU A 261 11.15 1.91 -13.08
N ASP A 262 10.34 1.48 -14.04
CA ASP A 262 9.41 0.37 -13.87
C ASP A 262 10.14 -0.96 -13.74
N CYS A 263 11.22 -1.14 -14.50
CA CYS A 263 12.03 -2.35 -14.44
C CYS A 263 12.71 -2.51 -13.07
N ILE A 264 13.31 -1.45 -12.54
CA ILE A 264 13.98 -1.53 -11.24
C ILE A 264 13.00 -1.59 -10.07
N ILE A 265 11.85 -0.91 -10.17
CA ILE A 265 10.76 -1.03 -9.21
C ILE A 265 10.26 -2.48 -9.15
N ASP A 266 10.03 -3.12 -10.30
CA ASP A 266 9.58 -4.51 -10.33
C ASP A 266 10.62 -5.45 -9.72
N TRP A 267 11.91 -5.21 -9.98
CA TRP A 267 13.01 -5.95 -9.35
C TRP A 267 13.02 -5.81 -7.82
N PHE A 268 12.76 -4.61 -7.29
CA PHE A 268 12.70 -4.36 -5.85
C PHE A 268 11.56 -5.07 -5.12
N ASN A 269 10.56 -5.59 -5.82
CA ASN A 269 9.58 -6.50 -5.24
C ASN A 269 10.18 -7.86 -4.83
N ALA A 270 11.33 -8.23 -5.40
CA ALA A 270 12.01 -9.50 -5.11
C ALA A 270 13.37 -9.31 -4.42
N SER A 271 14.12 -8.25 -4.74
CA SER A 271 15.44 -7.98 -4.17
C SER A 271 15.76 -6.49 -4.17
N THR A 272 16.20 -5.95 -3.04
CA THR A 272 16.65 -4.56 -2.90
C THR A 272 18.13 -4.35 -3.27
N THR A 273 18.65 -5.14 -4.20
CA THR A 273 20.05 -5.07 -4.67
C THR A 273 20.11 -4.67 -6.15
N CYS A 274 21.24 -4.10 -6.57
CA CYS A 274 21.47 -3.77 -7.98
C CYS A 274 21.51 -5.05 -8.84
N PRO A 275 20.71 -5.16 -9.92
CA PRO A 275 20.75 -6.31 -10.84
C PRO A 275 22.14 -6.56 -11.46
N LEU A 276 22.92 -5.51 -11.71
CA LEU A 276 24.22 -5.60 -12.37
C LEU A 276 25.37 -6.00 -11.43
N CYS A 277 25.48 -5.33 -10.27
CA CYS A 277 26.63 -5.52 -9.37
C CYS A 277 26.27 -6.11 -8.00
N ARG A 278 24.98 -6.39 -7.75
CA ARG A 278 24.46 -6.98 -6.50
C ARG A 278 24.74 -6.20 -5.22
N ARG A 279 25.28 -4.98 -5.34
CA ARG A 279 25.41 -4.06 -4.20
C ARG A 279 24.01 -3.67 -3.69
N PRO A 280 23.81 -3.52 -2.37
CA PRO A 280 22.56 -2.99 -1.82
C PRO A 280 22.19 -1.66 -2.46
N ALA A 281 20.89 -1.47 -2.74
CA ALA A 281 20.38 -0.22 -3.33
C ALA A 281 20.50 0.97 -2.37
N PHE A 282 20.57 0.73 -1.07
CA PHE A 282 20.71 1.73 -0.02
C PHE A 282 21.75 1.27 1.00
N LYS A 283 22.32 2.21 1.73
CA LYS A 283 23.10 1.89 2.93
C LYS A 283 22.09 1.73 4.07
N GLU A 284 22.16 0.63 4.82
CA GLU A 284 21.40 0.48 6.07
C GLU A 284 21.87 1.57 7.05
N CYS A 285 21.26 2.76 6.96
CA CYS A 285 21.31 3.71 8.05
C CYS A 285 20.33 3.22 9.11
N ALA A 286 20.71 3.33 10.38
CA ALA A 286 19.89 2.98 11.54
C ALA A 286 18.65 3.88 11.72
N ARG A 287 17.88 4.12 10.65
CA ARG A 287 16.55 4.72 10.74
C ARG A 287 15.62 3.64 11.27
N VAL A 288 15.44 3.65 12.58
CA VAL A 288 14.42 2.85 13.28
C VAL A 288 13.04 3.40 12.90
N PHE A 289 12.60 3.13 11.68
CA PHE A 289 11.20 3.16 11.24
C PHE A 289 10.41 2.00 11.86
N ASP A 290 10.56 1.80 13.15
CA ASP A 290 9.65 0.97 13.91
C ASP A 290 8.75 1.95 14.66
N PHE A 291 7.48 2.03 14.27
CA PHE A 291 6.53 2.93 14.91
C PHE A 291 6.40 2.66 16.42
N THR A 292 6.81 1.47 16.88
CA THR A 292 6.81 1.09 18.30
C THR A 292 8.00 1.64 19.09
N MET A 293 9.13 1.96 18.45
CA MET A 293 10.37 2.34 19.14
C MET A 293 10.50 3.82 19.47
N ARG A 294 9.72 4.72 18.83
CA ARG A 294 9.72 6.15 19.22
C ARG A 294 9.18 6.39 20.63
N GLU A 295 8.45 5.44 21.23
CA GLU A 295 7.95 5.56 22.61
C GLU A 295 8.93 5.03 23.68
N LEU A 296 10.02 4.35 23.30
CA LEU A 296 10.97 3.77 24.26
C LEU A 296 12.27 4.56 24.42
N THR A 297 12.48 5.62 23.62
CA THR A 297 13.66 6.50 23.75
C THR A 297 13.42 7.74 24.63
N GLU A 298 12.25 7.86 25.27
CA GLU A 298 11.90 8.98 26.17
C GLU A 298 11.62 8.54 27.63
N LEU A 299 12.19 7.43 28.09
CA LEU A 299 12.20 7.04 29.51
C LEU A 299 13.62 6.92 30.08
#